data_AF-A0A2S6G1J7-F1
#
_entry.id   AF-A0A2S6G1J7-F1
#
_cell.length_a   1.000
_cell.length_b   1.000
_cell.length_c   1.000
_cell.angle_alpha   90.00
_cell.angle_beta   90.00
_cell.angle_gamma   90.00
#
_symmetry.space_group_name_H-M   'P 1'
#
loop_
_entity.id
_entity.type
_entity.pdbx_description
1 polymer ?
#
loop_
_entity_poly.entity_id
_entity_poly.type
_entity_poly.pdbx_seq_one_letter_code
_entity_poly.pdbx_strand_id
1 'polypeptide(L)'
;MRKLNNNNSKGSILVETLIAFSILILIINTFFMCRSYYFKETINQEDSMKETLFLEALKNEIYYNQSFEDWELTCNKEYYIENEYIKMDFIKHKNILEIMKEESQIKKPYIKINTIKTEDILEVNIIFIKEYSSKKIKLYKGNY
;
A
#
# COMPACT_ATOMS: atom_id res chain seq x y z
N MET A 1 -47.84 -52.07 -28.69
CA MET A 1 -47.82 -50.86 -27.84
C MET A 1 -47.54 -51.26 -26.39
N ARG A 2 -46.29 -51.19 -25.92
CA ARG A 2 -45.96 -51.39 -24.50
C ARG A 2 -45.94 -50.02 -23.83
N LYS A 3 -46.88 -49.79 -22.89
CA LYS A 3 -46.83 -48.67 -21.95
C LYS A 3 -45.60 -48.84 -21.06
N LEU A 4 -44.61 -47.98 -21.21
CA LEU A 4 -43.50 -47.88 -20.26
C LEU A 4 -44.05 -47.29 -18.96
N ASN A 5 -43.86 -48.04 -17.89
CA ASN A 5 -44.41 -47.81 -16.57
C ASN A 5 -43.67 -46.64 -15.91
N ASN A 6 -44.40 -45.57 -15.59
CA ASN A 6 -43.87 -44.24 -15.25
C ASN A 6 -43.56 -44.10 -13.74
N ASN A 7 -42.96 -45.12 -13.12
CA ASN A 7 -42.69 -45.15 -11.67
C ASN A 7 -41.22 -44.87 -11.30
N ASN A 8 -40.31 -44.76 -12.27
CA ASN A 8 -38.89 -44.44 -12.04
C ASN A 8 -38.56 -42.93 -12.15
N SER A 9 -39.53 -42.08 -12.47
CA SER A 9 -39.32 -40.65 -12.72
C SER A 9 -38.94 -39.86 -11.46
N LYS A 10 -39.54 -40.19 -10.30
CA LYS A 10 -39.33 -39.46 -9.04
C LYS A 10 -37.90 -39.59 -8.49
N GLY A 11 -37.26 -40.76 -8.67
CA GLY A 11 -35.87 -41.00 -8.27
C GLY A 11 -34.86 -40.26 -9.16
N SER A 12 -35.11 -40.22 -10.47
CA SER A 12 -34.30 -39.43 -11.42
C SER A 12 -34.36 -37.94 -11.12
N ILE A 13 -35.57 -37.43 -10.84
CA ILE A 13 -35.79 -36.02 -10.50
C ILE A 13 -35.02 -35.64 -9.22
N LEU A 14 -35.04 -36.48 -8.18
CA LEU A 14 -34.30 -36.25 -6.94
C LEU A 14 -32.79 -36.12 -7.17
N VAL A 15 -32.22 -37.03 -7.97
CA VAL A 15 -30.79 -37.01 -8.32
C VAL A 15 -30.44 -35.77 -9.15
N GLU A 16 -31.28 -35.41 -10.13
CA GLU A 16 -31.10 -34.19 -10.92
C GLU A 16 -31.14 -32.92 -10.07
N THR A 17 -32.07 -32.82 -9.11
CA THR A 17 -32.09 -31.69 -8.16
C THR A 17 -30.85 -31.64 -7.28
N LEU A 18 -30.32 -32.78 -6.82
CA LEU A 18 -29.10 -32.80 -6.00
C LEU A 18 -27.87 -32.37 -6.79
N ILE A 19 -27.77 -32.80 -8.05
CA ILE A 19 -26.70 -32.37 -8.95
C ILE A 19 -26.81 -30.86 -9.23
N ALA A 20 -28.01 -30.38 -9.57
CA ALA A 20 -28.23 -28.95 -9.79
C ALA A 20 -27.91 -28.11 -8.55
N PHE A 21 -28.28 -28.58 -7.35
CA PHE A 21 -27.98 -27.89 -6.10
C PHE A 21 -26.49 -27.90 -5.79
N SER A 22 -25.79 -29.00 -6.07
CA SER A 22 -24.33 -29.10 -5.90
C SER A 22 -23.59 -28.14 -6.83
N ILE A 23 -24.03 -28.05 -8.09
CA ILE A 23 -23.50 -27.07 -9.06
C ILE A 23 -23.78 -25.64 -8.57
N LEU A 24 -24.98 -25.37 -8.07
CA LEU A 24 -25.34 -24.05 -7.54
C LEU A 24 -24.46 -23.66 -6.35
N ILE A 25 -24.21 -24.56 -5.41
CA ILE A 25 -23.31 -24.33 -4.27
C ILE A 25 -21.89 -23.99 -4.75
N LEU A 26 -21.38 -24.74 -5.73
CA LEU A 26 -20.05 -24.48 -6.30
C LEU A 26 -19.99 -23.08 -6.92
N ILE A 27 -20.98 -22.71 -7.74
CA ILE A 27 -21.04 -21.39 -8.37
C ILE A 27 -21.08 -20.27 -7.32
N ILE A 28 -21.91 -20.42 -6.28
CA ILE A 28 -22.03 -19.44 -5.20
C ILE A 28 -20.71 -19.30 -4.44
N ASN A 29 -20.06 -20.41 -4.08
CA ASN A 29 -18.77 -20.39 -3.40
C ASN A 29 -17.68 -19.74 -4.25
N THR A 30 -17.60 -20.08 -5.54
CA THR A 30 -16.65 -19.45 -6.46
C THR A 30 -16.91 -17.95 -6.58
N PHE A 31 -18.17 -17.52 -6.67
CA PHE A 31 -18.53 -16.10 -6.72
C PHE A 31 -18.08 -15.35 -5.47
N PHE A 32 -18.34 -15.88 -4.27
CA PHE A 32 -17.92 -15.25 -3.01
C PHE A 32 -16.39 -15.18 -2.88
N MET A 33 -15.70 -16.25 -3.27
CA MET A 33 -14.22 -16.27 -3.28
C MET A 33 -13.68 -15.21 -4.22
N CYS A 34 -14.10 -15.19 -5.49
CA CYS A 34 -13.68 -14.19 -6.46
C CYS A 34 -13.97 -12.77 -5.95
N ARG A 35 -15.18 -12.51 -5.45
CA ARG A 35 -15.56 -11.20 -4.90
C ARG A 35 -14.65 -10.78 -3.75
N SER A 36 -14.33 -11.70 -2.83
CA SER A 36 -13.43 -11.43 -1.71
C SER A 36 -12.01 -11.12 -2.18
N TYR A 37 -11.51 -11.83 -3.20
CA TYR A 37 -10.20 -11.56 -3.79
C TYR A 37 -10.16 -10.18 -4.44
N TYR A 38 -11.15 -9.86 -5.29
CA TYR A 38 -11.24 -8.54 -5.92
C TYR A 38 -11.29 -7.41 -4.90
N PHE A 39 -12.13 -7.55 -3.87
CA PHE A 39 -12.26 -6.51 -2.84
C PHE A 39 -10.95 -6.30 -2.07
N LYS A 40 -10.25 -7.39 -1.70
CA LYS A 40 -8.94 -7.32 -1.06
C LYS A 40 -7.91 -6.64 -1.95
N GLU A 41 -7.94 -6.93 -3.25
CA GLU A 41 -7.03 -6.32 -4.22
C GLU A 41 -7.31 -4.83 -4.42
N THR A 42 -8.58 -4.42 -4.48
CA THR A 42 -8.96 -3.01 -4.56
C THR A 42 -8.48 -2.22 -3.33
N ILE A 43 -8.66 -2.76 -2.11
CA ILE A 43 -8.15 -2.12 -0.89
C ILE A 43 -6.63 -1.99 -0.94
N ASN A 44 -5.91 -3.05 -1.32
CA ASN A 44 -4.46 -3.02 -1.42
C ASN A 44 -3.98 -1.99 -2.47
N GLN A 45 -4.71 -1.83 -3.58
CA GLN A 45 -4.42 -0.84 -4.61
C GLN A 45 -4.63 0.59 -4.10
N GLU A 46 -5.74 0.85 -3.39
CA GLU A 46 -6.00 2.16 -2.79
C GLU A 46 -4.92 2.55 -1.77
N ASP A 47 -4.50 1.62 -0.92
CA ASP A 47 -3.44 1.88 0.07
C ASP A 47 -2.09 2.13 -0.62
N SER A 48 -1.73 1.35 -1.63
CA SER A 48 -0.53 1.57 -2.46
C SER A 48 -0.55 2.95 -3.17
N MET A 49 -1.73 3.38 -3.63
CA MET A 49 -1.91 4.69 -4.26
C MET A 49 -1.72 5.82 -3.25
N LYS A 50 -2.34 5.73 -2.07
CA LYS A 50 -2.18 6.72 -0.99
C LYS A 50 -0.72 6.88 -0.58
N GLU A 51 0.01 5.77 -0.46
CA GLU A 51 1.44 5.78 -0.13
C GLU A 51 2.29 6.43 -1.20
N THR A 52 1.98 6.16 -2.47
CA THR A 52 2.68 6.78 -3.59
C THR A 52 2.46 8.28 -3.62
N LEU A 53 1.20 8.72 -3.43
CA LEU A 53 0.86 10.14 -3.33
C LEU A 53 1.56 10.81 -2.14
N PHE A 54 1.61 10.14 -1.00
CA PHE A 54 2.29 10.65 0.19
C PHE A 54 3.80 10.80 -0.04
N LEU A 55 4.44 9.81 -0.67
CA LEU A 55 5.85 9.89 -1.04
C LEU A 55 6.16 10.99 -2.06
N GLU A 56 5.26 11.20 -3.03
CA GLU A 56 5.36 12.31 -3.98
C GLU A 56 5.19 13.67 -3.30
N ALA A 57 4.21 13.78 -2.38
CA ALA A 57 4.03 14.98 -1.58
C ALA A 57 5.27 15.29 -0.73
N LEU A 58 5.85 14.27 -0.08
CA LEU A 58 7.08 14.39 0.71
C LEU A 58 8.24 14.86 -0.15
N LYS A 59 8.40 14.29 -1.35
CA LYS A 59 9.43 14.71 -2.31
C LYS A 59 9.24 16.18 -2.71
N ASN A 60 8.01 16.59 -3.03
CA ASN A 60 7.72 17.96 -3.42
C ASN A 60 7.98 18.95 -2.29
N GLU A 61 7.61 18.59 -1.06
CA GLU A 61 7.86 19.40 0.12
C GLU A 61 9.37 19.63 0.34
N ILE A 62 10.19 18.57 0.26
CA ILE A 62 11.65 18.68 0.37
C ILE A 62 12.25 19.52 -0.77
N TYR A 63 11.72 19.36 -1.98
CA TYR A 63 12.26 20.05 -3.15
C TYR A 63 11.93 21.54 -3.16
N TYR A 64 10.66 21.90 -2.93
CA TYR A 64 10.15 23.27 -3.14
C TYR A 64 10.04 24.10 -1.86
N ASN A 65 9.78 23.49 -0.71
CA ASN A 65 9.41 24.24 0.52
C ASN A 65 10.50 24.26 1.58
N GLN A 66 11.57 23.49 1.40
CA GLN A 66 12.67 23.40 2.34
C GLN A 66 13.93 24.06 1.77
N SER A 67 14.73 24.74 2.60
CA SER A 67 15.98 25.35 2.13
C SER A 67 17.07 24.29 1.95
N PHE A 68 18.09 24.60 1.15
CA PHE A 68 19.28 23.75 1.02
C PHE A 68 20.05 23.67 2.34
N GLU A 69 20.19 24.82 3.02
CA GLU A 69 20.95 24.96 4.26
C GLU A 69 20.35 24.14 5.40
N ASP A 70 19.03 24.16 5.56
CA ASP A 70 18.35 23.38 6.60
C ASP A 70 18.53 21.87 6.38
N TRP A 71 18.51 21.42 5.12
CA TRP A 71 18.72 20.01 4.79
C TRP A 71 20.19 19.58 4.86
N GLU A 72 21.13 20.49 4.64
CA GLU A 72 22.54 20.20 4.84
C GLU A 72 22.84 19.82 6.30
N LEU A 73 22.14 20.42 7.27
CA LEU A 73 22.27 20.06 8.69
C LEU A 73 21.82 18.62 8.99
N THR A 74 21.05 18.01 8.09
CA THR A 74 20.60 16.61 8.20
C THR A 74 21.59 15.61 7.60
N CYS A 75 22.71 16.07 7.02
CA CYS A 75 23.67 15.19 6.37
C CYS A 75 24.32 14.18 7.31
N ASN A 76 24.64 13.00 6.75
CA ASN A 76 25.35 11.90 7.42
C ASN A 76 24.63 11.32 8.64
N LYS A 77 23.35 11.65 8.80
CA LYS A 77 22.47 11.13 9.85
C LYS A 77 21.28 10.40 9.23
N GLU A 78 20.75 9.47 10.00
CA GLU A 78 19.52 8.77 9.65
C GLU A 78 18.37 9.35 10.47
N TYR A 79 17.34 9.77 9.77
CA TYR A 79 16.12 10.29 10.37
C TYR A 79 14.95 9.40 10.01
N TYR A 80 13.96 9.43 10.88
CA TYR A 80 12.81 8.55 10.79
C TYR A 80 11.53 9.33 10.99
N ILE A 81 10.47 8.95 10.27
CA ILE A 81 9.12 9.50 10.40
C ILE A 81 8.18 8.34 10.74
N GLU A 82 7.49 8.48 11.86
CA GLU A 82 6.56 7.47 12.38
C GLU A 82 5.26 7.39 11.58
N ASN A 83 4.60 6.24 11.62
CA ASN A 83 3.33 5.99 10.93
C ASN A 83 2.23 7.02 11.23
N GLU A 84 2.21 7.60 12.43
CA GLU A 84 1.20 8.58 12.82
C GLU A 84 1.22 9.84 11.94
N TYR A 85 2.38 10.15 11.36
CA TYR A 85 2.57 11.27 10.43
C TYR A 85 2.44 10.86 8.96
N ILE A 86 2.21 9.57 8.66
CA ILE A 86 2.06 9.04 7.29
C ILE A 86 0.61 9.22 6.82
N LYS A 87 0.20 10.48 6.72
CA LYS A 87 -1.09 10.89 6.16
C LYS A 87 -0.88 12.15 5.31
N MET A 88 -1.54 12.19 4.15
CA MET A 88 -1.46 13.31 3.19
C MET A 88 -1.71 14.67 3.84
N ASP A 89 -2.60 14.73 4.84
CA ASP A 89 -2.97 15.98 5.51
C ASP A 89 -1.85 16.56 6.39
N PHE A 90 -0.90 15.74 6.85
CA PHE A 90 0.20 16.20 7.69
C PHE A 90 1.32 16.87 6.90
N ILE A 91 1.63 16.39 5.68
CA ILE A 91 2.69 16.97 4.85
C ILE A 91 2.36 18.41 4.42
N LYS A 92 1.09 18.72 4.19
CA LYS A 92 0.67 20.06 3.71
C LYS A 92 0.80 21.16 4.76
N HIS A 93 0.90 20.82 6.04
CA HIS A 93 0.70 21.78 7.13
C HIS A 93 1.81 21.77 8.19
N LYS A 94 2.78 20.87 8.11
CA LYS A 94 3.92 20.82 9.03
C LYS A 94 5.23 20.73 8.29
N ASN A 95 6.24 21.41 8.81
CA ASN A 95 7.60 21.28 8.32
C ASN A 95 8.09 19.84 8.55
N ILE A 96 8.61 19.18 7.50
CA ILE A 96 9.10 17.80 7.55
C ILE A 96 10.19 17.64 8.62
N LEU A 97 11.03 18.66 8.82
CA LEU A 97 12.11 18.63 9.81
C LEU A 97 11.59 18.47 11.26
N GLU A 98 10.36 18.91 11.55
CA GLU A 98 9.77 18.80 12.90
C GLU A 98 9.26 17.40 13.24
N ILE A 99 8.93 16.61 12.22
CA ILE A 99 8.41 15.24 12.39
C ILE A 99 9.51 14.18 12.23
N MET A 100 10.70 14.60 11.81
CA MET A 100 11.88 13.74 11.70
C MET A 100 12.52 13.54 13.08
N LYS A 101 12.75 12.28 13.44
CA LYS A 101 13.45 11.90 14.67
C LYS A 101 14.69 11.07 14.34
N GLU A 102 15.77 11.24 15.09
CA GLU A 102 16.98 10.41 14.94
C GLU A 102 16.83 9.02 15.60
N GLU A 103 15.80 8.83 16.43
CA GLU A 103 15.60 7.58 17.18
C GLU A 103 15.17 6.40 16.29
N SER A 104 15.83 5.26 16.47
CA SER A 104 15.61 4.04 15.66
C SER A 104 14.49 3.12 16.17
N GLN A 105 13.95 3.38 17.37
CA GLN A 105 12.90 2.54 17.99
C GLN A 105 11.51 2.94 17.53
N ILE A 106 11.24 2.77 16.23
CA ILE A 106 9.97 3.14 15.62
C ILE A 106 9.21 1.88 15.18
N LYS A 107 7.92 1.87 15.46
CA LYS A 107 7.02 0.80 15.01
C LYS A 107 6.78 0.92 13.50
N LYS A 108 6.83 -0.21 12.81
CA LYS A 108 6.45 -0.29 11.40
C LYS A 108 4.95 0.01 11.22
N PRO A 109 4.53 0.60 10.08
CA PRO A 109 5.37 1.11 8.99
C PRO A 109 5.99 2.49 9.31
N TYR A 110 7.15 2.81 8.73
CA TYR A 110 7.84 4.10 8.96
C TYR A 110 8.62 4.55 7.71
N ILE A 111 8.97 5.83 7.63
CA ILE A 111 9.92 6.33 6.63
C ILE A 111 11.29 6.47 7.27
N LYS A 112 12.32 6.06 6.57
CA LYS A 112 13.71 6.36 6.84
C LYS A 112 14.23 7.36 5.80
N ILE A 113 14.88 8.41 6.24
CA ILE A 113 15.50 9.43 5.41
C ILE A 113 16.99 9.47 5.73
N ASN A 114 17.81 9.48 4.69
CA ASN A 114 19.26 9.66 4.81
C ASN A 114 19.70 10.68 3.75
N THR A 115 20.43 11.69 4.18
CA THR A 115 20.95 12.74 3.30
C THR A 115 22.46 12.66 3.20
N ILE A 116 22.98 12.64 1.97
CA ILE A 116 24.42 12.65 1.68
C ILE A 116 24.72 13.91 0.88
N LYS A 117 25.71 14.69 1.31
CA LYS A 117 26.20 15.85 0.56
C LYS A 117 27.35 15.40 -0.36
N THR A 118 27.21 15.71 -1.64
CA THR A 118 28.25 15.54 -2.65
C THR A 118 28.44 16.89 -3.34
N GLU A 119 29.54 17.57 -3.03
CA GLU A 119 29.82 18.94 -3.52
C GLU A 119 28.65 19.89 -3.18
N ASP A 120 28.00 20.49 -4.18
CA ASP A 120 26.87 21.42 -4.02
C ASP A 120 25.50 20.76 -4.20
N ILE A 121 25.44 19.42 -4.11
CA ILE A 121 24.21 18.64 -4.29
C ILE A 121 23.98 17.77 -3.05
N LEU A 122 22.76 17.84 -2.51
CA LEU A 122 22.26 16.93 -1.49
C LEU A 122 21.51 15.77 -2.16
N GLU A 123 22.01 14.55 -1.99
CA GLU A 123 21.28 13.32 -2.29
C GLU A 123 20.45 12.91 -1.07
N VAL A 124 19.12 13.09 -1.14
CA VAL A 124 18.21 12.63 -0.09
C VAL A 124 17.59 11.30 -0.51
N ASN A 125 17.89 10.26 0.26
CA ASN A 125 17.36 8.92 0.12
C ASN A 125 16.17 8.74 1.07
N ILE A 126 14.98 8.53 0.52
CA ILE A 126 13.75 8.27 1.26
C ILE A 126 13.39 6.79 1.09
N ILE A 127 13.19 6.08 2.20
CA ILE A 127 12.86 4.66 2.21
C ILE A 127 11.62 4.47 3.08
N PHE A 128 10.50 4.11 2.45
CA PHE A 128 9.30 3.72 3.18
C PHE A 128 9.37 2.22 3.49
N ILE A 129 9.32 1.87 4.79
CA ILE A 129 9.51 0.52 5.30
C ILE A 129 8.20 0.02 5.91
N LYS A 130 7.76 -1.14 5.43
CA LYS A 130 6.61 -1.89 5.97
C LYS A 130 7.06 -3.22 6.59
N GLU A 131 6.10 -3.99 7.08
CA GLU A 131 6.36 -5.34 7.61
C GLU A 131 7.03 -6.25 6.59
N TYR A 132 6.53 -6.27 5.35
CA TYR A 132 6.93 -7.23 4.32
C TYR A 132 7.48 -6.61 3.03
N SER A 133 7.57 -5.28 2.94
CA SER A 133 8.06 -4.59 1.74
C SER A 133 8.69 -3.25 2.07
N SER A 134 9.47 -2.72 1.12
CA SER A 134 10.06 -1.39 1.20
C SER A 134 10.04 -0.70 -0.15
N LYS A 135 9.76 0.61 -0.17
CA LYS A 135 9.80 1.45 -1.38
C LYS A 135 10.85 2.55 -1.18
N LYS A 136 11.80 2.66 -2.11
CA LYS A 136 12.87 3.64 -2.06
C LYS A 136 12.69 4.69 -3.15
N ILE A 137 12.89 5.96 -2.78
CA ILE A 137 12.93 7.10 -3.69
C ILE A 137 14.21 7.87 -3.41
N LYS A 138 14.83 8.36 -4.48
CA LYS A 138 15.97 9.27 -4.42
C LYS A 138 15.56 10.62 -4.96
N LEU A 139 16.03 11.68 -4.31
CA LEU A 139 15.93 13.05 -4.82
C LEU A 139 17.29 13.74 -4.70
N TYR A 140 17.48 14.73 -5.56
CA TYR A 140 18.66 15.56 -5.59
C TYR A 140 18.23 17.01 -5.40
N LYS A 141 18.80 17.69 -4.43
CA LYS A 141 18.57 19.11 -4.16
C LYS A 141 19.89 19.85 -4.34
N GLY A 142 19.95 20.74 -5.33
CA GLY A 142 21.09 21.62 -5.54
C GLY A 142 20.94 22.93 -4.77
N ASN A 143 22.07 23.60 -4.53
CA ASN A 143 22.11 24.98 -4.06
C ASN A 143 21.96 25.92 -5.28
N TYR A 144 20.73 26.33 -5.59
CA TYR A 144 20.39 27.19 -6.75
C TYR A 144 20.04 28.61 -6.33
#